data_AF-A0AAN8XAU6-F1
#
_entry.id   AF-A0AAN8XAU6-F1
#
_cell.length_a   1.000
_cell.length_b   1.000
_cell.length_c   1.000
_cell.angle_alpha   90.00
_cell.angle_beta   90.00
_cell.angle_gamma   90.00
#
_symmetry.space_group_name_H-M   'P 1'
#
loop_
_entity.id
_entity.type
_entity.pdbx_description
1 polymer ?
#
loop_
_entity_poly.entity_id
_entity_poly.type
_entity_poly.pdbx_seq_one_letter_code
_entity_poly.pdbx_strand_id
1 'polypeptide(L)'
;MKTLVPIIRKLGKYQIVKEVNDTTSHVVCGEERRTLNVLYGIARGAWILDKSWLLESLEMGRWAPEEPFELFNFCPGAKVQLRE
;
A
#
# COMPACT_ATOMS: atom_id res chain seq x y z
N MET A 1 6.08 -12.14 -14.46
CA MET A 1 5.61 -11.30 -13.34
C MET A 1 5.60 -9.84 -13.81
N LYS A 2 4.44 -9.18 -13.91
CA LYS A 2 4.34 -7.80 -14.42
C LYS A 2 4.86 -6.83 -13.35
N THR A 3 5.76 -5.93 -13.72
CA THR A 3 6.22 -4.85 -12.83
C THR A 3 5.12 -3.80 -12.66
N LEU A 4 4.84 -3.37 -11.43
CA LEU A 4 3.81 -2.35 -11.12
C LEU A 4 4.39 -0.94 -11.05
N VAL A 5 5.72 -0.80 -11.11
CA VAL A 5 6.44 0.47 -11.14
C VAL A 5 5.95 1.43 -12.23
N PRO A 6 5.61 0.98 -13.46
CA PRO A 6 5.12 1.88 -14.50
C PRO A 6 3.80 2.58 -14.14
N ILE A 7 2.95 1.95 -13.32
CA ILE A 7 1.67 2.53 -12.89
C ILE A 7 1.93 3.77 -12.03
N ILE A 8 2.82 3.63 -11.05
CA ILE A 8 3.18 4.71 -10.13
C ILE A 8 3.79 5.89 -10.89
N ARG A 9 4.63 5.61 -11.89
CA ARG A 9 5.20 6.67 -12.76
C ARG A 9 4.14 7.36 -13.63
N LYS A 10 3.16 6.60 -14.14
CA LYS A 10 2.10 7.13 -15.01
C LYS A 10 1.12 8.02 -14.24
N LEU A 11 0.71 7.61 -13.04
CA LEU A 11 -0.26 8.35 -12.22
C LEU A 11 0.38 9.48 -11.40
N GLY A 12 1.70 9.46 -11.20
CA GLY A 12 2.42 10.51 -10.47
C GLY A 12 2.11 10.49 -8.97
N LYS A 13 2.32 11.61 -8.25
CA LYS A 13 2.06 11.79 -6.80
C LYS A 13 2.95 10.99 -5.83
N TYR A 14 3.26 9.72 -6.12
CA TYR A 14 3.99 8.86 -5.20
C TYR A 14 5.39 8.50 -5.71
N GLN A 15 6.30 8.26 -4.77
CA GLN A 15 7.64 7.75 -5.01
C GLN A 15 7.78 6.37 -4.37
N ILE A 16 8.56 5.49 -5.01
CA ILE A 16 8.88 4.17 -4.48
C ILE A 16 10.14 4.29 -3.64
N VAL A 17 10.06 3.83 -2.39
CA VAL A 17 11.20 3.67 -1.48
C VAL A 17 11.44 2.19 -1.21
N LYS A 18 12.70 1.83 -0.92
CA LYS A 18 13.09 0.44 -0.65
C LYS A 18 12.64 -0.03 0.73
N GLU A 19 12.71 0.87 1.71
CA GLU A 19 12.42 0.63 3.12
C GLU A 19 11.45 1.68 3.62
N VAL A 20 10.57 1.27 4.53
CA VAL A 20 9.58 2.14 5.13
C VAL A 20 10.26 3.22 5.98
N ASN A 21 9.86 4.47 5.80
CA ASN A 21 10.41 5.65 6.49
C ASN A 21 9.30 6.66 6.86
N ASP A 22 9.69 7.83 7.38
CA ASP A 22 8.77 8.89 7.84
C ASP A 22 7.84 9.47 6.79
N THR A 23 8.12 9.24 5.51
CA THR A 23 7.30 9.72 4.39
C THR A 23 6.42 8.63 3.78
N THR A 24 6.50 7.41 4.30
CA THR A 24 5.79 6.26 3.73
C THR A 24 4.32 6.29 4.12
N SER A 25 3.45 6.45 3.12
CA SER A 25 1.99 6.46 3.30
C SER A 25 1.30 5.15 2.91
N HIS A 26 1.92 4.36 2.01
CA HIS A 26 1.35 3.13 1.48
C HIS A 26 2.42 2.05 1.39
N VAL A 27 2.06 0.84 1.81
CA VAL A 27 2.83 -0.39 1.63
C VAL A 27 1.98 -1.36 0.81
N VAL A 28 2.41 -1.63 -0.42
CA VAL A 28 1.70 -2.53 -1.33
C VAL A 28 2.35 -3.92 -1.28
N CYS A 29 1.56 -4.93 -0.92
CA CYS A 29 1.98 -6.31 -0.78
C CYS A 29 1.70 -7.08 -2.08
N GLY A 30 2.74 -7.71 -2.65
CA GLY A 30 2.59 -8.57 -3.84
C GLY A 30 1.99 -9.96 -3.54
N GLU A 31 2.22 -10.42 -2.31
CA GLU A 31 1.70 -11.65 -1.68
C GLU A 31 1.44 -11.34 -0.20
N GLU A 32 0.55 -12.11 0.43
CA GLU A 32 0.28 -12.02 1.88
C GLU A 32 1.48 -12.52 2.69
N ARG A 33 2.48 -11.67 2.92
CA ARG A 33 3.67 -11.99 3.72
C ARG A 33 3.92 -10.91 4.77
N ARG A 34 4.15 -11.34 6.01
CA ARG A 34 4.55 -10.47 7.12
C ARG A 34 6.05 -10.17 7.01
N THR A 35 6.38 -9.06 6.36
CA THR A 35 7.75 -8.55 6.25
C THR A 35 8.00 -7.41 7.23
N LEU A 36 9.26 -7.04 7.48
CA LEU A 36 9.60 -5.88 8.31
C LEU A 36 8.93 -4.59 7.78
N ASN A 37 8.85 -4.41 6.46
CA ASN A 37 8.17 -3.26 5.86
C ASN A 37 6.67 -3.24 6.19
N VAL A 38 6.01 -4.41 6.28
CA VAL A 38 4.60 -4.47 6.71
C VAL A 38 4.46 -4.07 8.18
N LEU A 39 5.33 -4.58 9.06
CA LEU A 39 5.31 -4.22 10.48
C LEU A 39 5.60 -2.72 10.70
N TYR A 40 6.60 -2.17 10.01
CA TYR A 40 6.89 -0.74 10.08
C TYR A 40 5.79 0.12 9.46
N GLY A 41 5.15 -0.34 8.38
CA GLY A 41 3.99 0.33 7.80
C GLY A 41 2.86 0.44 8.81
N ILE A 42 2.51 -0.67 9.47
CA ILE A 42 1.48 -0.70 10.52
C ILE A 42 1.83 0.26 11.66
N ALA A 43 3.06 0.19 12.19
CA ALA A 43 3.50 1.03 13.29
C ALA A 43 3.46 2.55 12.97
N ARG A 44 3.46 2.91 11.69
CA ARG A 44 3.38 4.30 11.21
C ARG A 44 1.97 4.72 10.78
N GLY A 45 0.99 3.82 10.80
CA GLY A 45 -0.34 4.07 10.26
C GLY A 45 -0.37 4.20 8.73
N ALA A 46 0.60 3.59 8.03
CA ALA A 46 0.56 3.50 6.57
C ALA A 46 -0.49 2.49 6.12
N TRP A 47 -1.10 2.74 4.97
CA TRP A 47 -2.01 1.78 4.33
C TRP A 47 -1.29 0.50 3.98
N ILE A 48 -1.85 -0.65 4.37
CA ILE A 48 -1.33 -1.98 3.99
C ILE A 48 -2.27 -2.58 2.95
N LEU A 49 -1.88 -2.48 1.68
CA LEU A 49 -2.76 -2.78 0.55
C LEU A 49 -2.29 -3.98 -0.25
N ASP A 50 -3.22 -4.66 -0.92
CA ASP A 50 -2.87 -5.62 -1.96
C ASP A 50 -2.60 -4.93 -3.31
N LYS A 51 -1.93 -5.63 -4.23
CA LYS A 51 -1.52 -5.09 -5.54
C LYS A 51 -2.69 -4.65 -6.44
N SER A 52 -3.90 -5.13 -6.20
CA SER A 52 -5.09 -4.78 -6.98
C SER A 52 -5.44 -3.31 -6.85
N TRP A 53 -5.06 -2.64 -5.75
CA TRP A 53 -5.19 -1.18 -5.64
C TRP A 53 -4.46 -0.44 -6.76
N LEU A 54 -3.27 -0.90 -7.14
CA LEU A 54 -2.51 -0.31 -8.25
C LEU A 54 -3.18 -0.60 -9.60
N LEU A 55 -3.76 -1.79 -9.76
CA LEU A 55 -4.45 -2.18 -10.99
C LEU A 55 -5.73 -1.36 -11.18
N GLU A 56 -6.55 -1.26 -10.13
CA GLU A 56 -7.76 -0.42 -10.13
C GLU A 56 -7.39 1.05 -10.39
N SER A 57 -6.36 1.56 -9.73
CA SER A 57 -5.91 2.95 -9.94
C SER A 57 -5.50 3.19 -11.40
N LEU A 58 -4.89 2.19 -12.05
CA LEU A 58 -4.54 2.28 -13.47
C LEU A 58 -5.78 2.30 -14.35
N GLU A 59 -6.77 1.45 -14.06
CA GLU A 59 -8.03 1.36 -14.80
C GLU A 59 -8.85 2.65 -14.68
N MET A 60 -8.90 3.23 -13.47
CA MET A 60 -9.58 4.50 -13.21
C MET A 60 -8.82 5.72 -13.77
N GLY A 61 -7.53 5.58 -14.12
CA GLY A 61 -6.66 6.69 -14.50
C GLY A 61 -6.36 7.68 -13.37
N ARG A 62 -6.64 7.29 -12.11
CA ARG A 62 -6.42 8.06 -10.88
C ARG A 62 -6.25 7.10 -9.70
N TRP A 63 -5.72 7.57 -8.58
CA TRP A 63 -5.62 6.77 -7.36
C TRP A 63 -7.01 6.31 -6.88
N ALA A 64 -7.18 5.00 -6.78
CA ALA A 64 -8.37 4.35 -6.25
C ALA A 64 -8.47 4.58 -4.73
N PRO A 65 -9.69 4.56 -4.15
CA PRO A 65 -9.82 4.53 -2.69
C PRO A 65 -9.12 3.29 -2.14
N GLU A 66 -8.46 3.44 -1.01
CA GLU A 66 -7.60 2.41 -0.43
C GLU A 66 -8.39 1.38 0.40
N GLU A 67 -9.49 1.78 1.04
CA GLU A 67 -10.29 0.94 1.95
C GLU A 67 -10.69 -0.43 1.38
N PRO A 68 -11.10 -0.56 0.09
CA PRO A 68 -11.49 -1.85 -0.49
C PRO A 68 -10.33 -2.85 -0.65
N PHE A 69 -9.08 -2.37 -0.61
CA PHE A 69 -7.87 -3.15 -0.89
C PHE A 69 -7.00 -3.38 0.35
N GLU A 70 -7.48 -2.93 1.52
CA GLU A 70 -6.73 -3.04 2.76
C GLU A 70 -6.74 -4.47 3.30
N LEU A 71 -5.55 -4.98 3.64
CA LEU A 71 -5.31 -6.37 4.06
C LEU A 71 -5.66 -6.59 5.55
N PHE A 72 -6.84 -6.16 5.97
CA PHE A 72 -7.33 -6.21 7.36
C PHE A 72 -7.31 -7.61 7.98
N ASN A 73 -7.66 -8.64 7.21
CA ASN A 73 -7.82 -10.00 7.73
C ASN A 73 -6.46 -10.71 7.96
N PHE A 74 -5.41 -10.28 7.27
CA PHE A 74 -4.07 -10.90 7.34
C PHE A 74 -3.19 -10.28 8.44
N CYS A 75 -3.41 -8.99 8.70
CA CYS A 75 -2.70 -8.21 9.71
C CYS A 75 -3.70 -7.49 10.63
N PRO A 76 -4.20 -8.15 11.69
CA PRO A 76 -5.15 -7.53 12.63
C PRO A 76 -4.62 -6.21 13.25
N GLY A 77 -3.30 -6.06 13.36
CA GLY A 77 -2.64 -4.83 13.82
C GLY A 77 -2.76 -3.64 12.87
N ALA A 78 -3.12 -3.84 11.59
CA ALA A 78 -3.32 -2.75 10.64
C ALA A 78 -4.48 -1.81 11.05
N LYS A 79 -5.45 -2.29 11.84
CA LYS A 79 -6.55 -1.47 12.37
C LYS A 79 -6.15 -0.51 13.51
N VAL A 80 -4.93 -0.60 14.05
CA VAL A 80 -4.64 -0.03 15.38
C VAL A 80 -4.45 1.49 15.40
N GLN A 81 -4.36 2.18 14.27
CA GLN A 81 -4.37 3.65 14.27
C GLN A 81 -5.70 4.17 13.69
N LEU A 82 -6.66 4.33 14.60
CA LEU A 82 -7.92 5.05 14.38
C LEU A 82 -7.64 6.38 13.69
N ARG A 83 -8.23 6.56 12.51
CA ARG A 83 -8.40 7.88 11.90
C ARG A 83 -9.51 8.58 12.66
N GLU A 84 -9.14 9.38 13.64
CA GLU A 84 -9.94 10.51 14.13
C GLU A 84 -9.65 11.75 13.27
#